data_AF-A0A931CDM0-F1
#
_entry.id   AF-A0A931CDM0-F1
#
_cell.length_a   1.000
_cell.length_b   1.000
_cell.length_c   1.000
_cell.angle_alpha   90.00
_cell.angle_beta   90.00
_cell.angle_gamma   90.00
#
_symmetry.space_group_name_H-M   'P 1'
#
loop_
_entity.id
_entity.type
_entity.pdbx_description
1 polymer ?
#
loop_
_entity_poly.entity_id
_entity_poly.type
_entity_poly.pdbx_seq_one_letter_code
_entity_poly.pdbx_strand_id
1 'polypeptide(L)'
;MVGRLLAGGLTAALLLAGCWGADDPAPARLPPDGPGPAAAVSPSPDQWTVSCAHDIGGTAPDPTSYRVVLDAVALPSAVLEPHESGEPGWLFAKHGLLVRAGTEVAISVPPEWAAAARIGWGSPGPEGTRILVPACRGGRSGWLAFAGGYTVRKPACLPLLVRVDEREERTAVSVGVAC
;
A
#
# COMPACT_ATOMS: atom_id res chain seq x y z
N MET A 1 -10.32 65.01 16.77
CA MET A 1 -9.36 66.05 17.21
C MET A 1 -8.09 65.32 17.60
N VAL A 2 -7.12 65.22 16.68
CA VAL A 2 -5.91 66.07 16.62
C VAL A 2 -5.18 66.11 17.95
N GLY A 3 -3.95 65.59 17.99
CA GLY A 3 -3.09 65.69 19.17
C GLY A 3 -1.72 65.05 18.95
N ARG A 4 -0.93 65.68 18.08
CA ARG A 4 0.46 65.35 17.73
C ARG A 4 1.43 65.64 18.88
N LEU A 5 2.50 64.82 18.94
CA LEU A 5 3.91 65.14 19.22
C LEU A 5 4.30 65.72 20.59
N LEU A 6 5.35 65.10 21.18
CA LEU A 6 6.61 65.65 21.71
C LEU A 6 7.35 64.45 22.36
N ALA A 7 8.42 63.87 21.79
CA ALA A 7 9.80 64.35 21.65
C ALA A 7 10.55 64.55 22.98
N GLY A 8 11.69 63.87 23.11
CA GLY A 8 12.69 64.00 24.17
C GLY A 8 12.61 62.85 25.17
N GLY A 9 13.56 61.93 25.28
CA GLY A 9 14.97 61.96 24.96
C GLY A 9 15.69 61.35 26.15
N LEU A 10 16.64 60.43 25.92
CA LEU A 10 17.94 60.39 26.60
C LEU A 10 18.68 59.13 26.17
N THR A 11 19.89 59.38 25.69
CA THR A 11 20.97 58.48 25.34
C THR A 11 21.41 57.63 26.53
N ALA A 12 21.70 56.35 26.33
CA ALA A 12 22.75 55.67 27.09
C ALA A 12 23.34 54.52 26.26
N ALA A 13 24.64 54.66 26.02
CA ALA A 13 25.45 53.81 25.19
C ALA A 13 25.84 52.51 25.91
N LEU A 14 26.13 51.56 25.02
CA LEU A 14 26.61 50.21 25.16
C LEU A 14 27.99 50.08 25.85
N LEU A 15 28.20 48.87 26.40
CA LEU A 15 29.46 48.11 26.62
C LEU A 15 30.04 48.05 28.04
N LEU A 16 30.81 46.96 28.22
CA LEU A 16 31.48 46.36 29.39
C LEU A 16 30.63 45.24 30.01
N ALA A 17 31.12 44.03 30.33
CA ALA A 17 32.42 43.36 30.25
C ALA A 17 32.09 41.84 30.35
N GLY A 18 32.73 40.92 29.63
CA GLY A 18 33.96 40.25 30.08
C GLY A 18 33.81 39.57 31.46
N CYS A 19 33.64 38.24 31.51
CA CYS A 19 34.43 37.34 32.36
C CYS A 19 33.96 35.86 32.27
N TRP A 20 34.91 35.01 32.64
CA TRP A 20 35.10 33.61 32.33
C TRP A 20 34.60 32.72 33.48
N GLY A 21 33.99 31.58 33.13
CA GLY A 21 34.13 30.29 33.80
C GLY A 21 33.47 30.06 35.16
N ALA A 22 32.53 29.12 35.21
CA ALA A 22 32.44 28.08 36.25
C ALA A 22 31.44 26.99 35.81
N ASP A 23 31.86 25.73 35.93
CA ASP A 23 31.11 24.47 35.94
C ASP A 23 29.56 24.55 35.92
N ASP A 24 28.96 24.00 34.87
CA ASP A 24 27.57 23.56 34.88
C ASP A 24 27.52 22.02 35.06
N PRO A 25 26.78 21.51 36.06
CA PRO A 25 26.61 20.06 36.24
C PRO A 25 25.78 19.49 35.09
N ALA A 26 26.22 18.33 34.58
CA ALA A 26 25.55 17.60 33.51
C ALA A 26 24.04 17.41 33.81
N PRO A 27 23.14 17.73 32.87
CA PRO A 27 21.75 17.32 33.01
C PRO A 27 21.67 15.79 32.86
N ALA A 28 21.00 15.16 33.83
CA ALA A 28 20.67 13.75 33.82
C ALA A 28 19.98 13.35 32.51
N ARG A 29 20.44 12.26 31.89
CA ARG A 29 19.75 11.62 30.75
C ARG A 29 18.35 11.19 31.20
N LEU A 30 17.32 11.69 30.54
CA LEU A 30 15.97 11.11 30.62
C LEU A 30 15.94 9.75 29.90
N PRO A 31 15.19 8.76 30.41
CA PRO A 31 15.00 7.48 29.72
C PRO A 31 14.17 7.65 28.43
N PRO A 32 14.42 6.87 27.37
CA PRO A 32 13.58 6.86 26.19
C PRO A 32 12.41 5.91 26.42
N ASP A 33 11.25 6.40 26.84
CA ASP A 33 10.02 5.61 26.79
C ASP A 33 8.83 6.47 26.34
N GLY A 34 8.42 6.21 25.11
CA GLY A 34 7.16 6.69 24.54
C GLY A 34 6.97 6.03 23.17
N PRO A 35 5.91 5.22 22.97
CA PRO A 35 5.48 4.84 21.63
C PRO A 35 5.12 6.13 20.89
N GLY A 36 5.94 6.54 19.92
CA GLY A 36 5.60 7.62 19.02
C GLY A 36 4.27 7.30 18.34
N PRO A 37 3.36 8.27 18.16
CA PRO A 37 2.09 8.02 17.50
C PRO A 37 2.35 7.38 16.14
N ALA A 38 1.79 6.18 15.95
CA ALA A 38 1.81 5.50 14.66
C ALA A 38 1.29 6.49 13.61
N ALA A 39 2.16 6.88 12.69
CA ALA A 39 1.76 7.74 11.59
C ALA A 39 0.58 7.06 10.89
N ALA A 40 -0.59 7.72 10.94
CA ALA A 40 -1.73 7.28 10.16
C ALA A 40 -1.32 7.34 8.69
N VAL A 41 -1.06 6.17 8.10
CA VAL A 41 -0.77 6.05 6.67
C VAL A 41 -2.03 6.53 5.96
N SER A 42 -1.94 7.71 5.34
CA SER A 42 -3.01 8.20 4.47
C SER A 42 -3.17 7.20 3.32
N PRO A 43 -4.40 6.85 2.93
CA PRO A 43 -4.62 5.95 1.80
C PRO A 43 -3.94 6.55 0.57
N SER A 44 -3.03 5.78 -0.03
CA SER A 44 -2.40 6.18 -1.28
C SER A 44 -3.47 6.20 -2.38
N PRO A 45 -3.45 7.17 -3.31
CA PRO A 45 -4.46 7.28 -4.36
C PRO A 45 -4.50 6.06 -5.29
N ASP A 46 -3.45 5.23 -5.29
CA ASP A 46 -3.34 3.99 -6.07
C ASP A 46 -3.78 2.73 -5.30
N GLN A 47 -4.50 2.89 -4.18
CA GLN A 47 -5.08 1.80 -3.40
C GLN A 47 -6.62 1.81 -3.47
N TRP A 48 -7.23 0.64 -3.65
CA TRP A 48 -8.67 0.47 -3.48
C TRP A 48 -9.04 -0.81 -2.74
N THR A 49 -10.25 -0.81 -2.18
CA THR A 49 -10.83 -1.93 -1.45
C THR A 49 -11.73 -2.74 -2.38
N VAL A 50 -11.50 -4.04 -2.47
CA VAL A 50 -12.37 -4.98 -3.18
C VAL A 50 -13.54 -5.31 -2.26
N SER A 51 -14.73 -4.84 -2.61
CA SER A 51 -15.94 -5.13 -1.83
C SER A 51 -16.24 -6.63 -1.82
N CYS A 52 -16.55 -7.18 -0.64
CA CYS A 52 -17.03 -8.55 -0.52
C CYS A 52 -18.28 -8.82 -1.37
N ALA A 53 -19.12 -7.81 -1.61
CA ALA A 53 -20.30 -7.94 -2.46
C ALA A 53 -19.96 -8.32 -3.92
N HIS A 54 -18.70 -8.16 -4.35
CA HIS A 54 -18.22 -8.56 -5.68
C HIS A 54 -17.74 -10.02 -5.76
N ASP A 55 -17.90 -10.80 -4.69
CA ASP A 55 -17.67 -12.24 -4.73
C ASP A 55 -18.60 -12.89 -5.76
N ILE A 56 -18.02 -13.64 -6.69
CA ILE A 56 -18.73 -14.35 -7.78
C ILE A 56 -18.90 -15.84 -7.50
N GLY A 57 -18.59 -16.29 -6.28
CA GLY A 57 -18.68 -17.70 -5.87
C GLY A 57 -17.38 -18.46 -6.15
N GLY A 58 -16.58 -18.67 -5.11
CA GLY A 58 -15.34 -19.44 -5.19
C GLY A 58 -15.49 -20.90 -4.76
N THR A 59 -14.60 -21.74 -5.28
CA THR A 59 -14.38 -23.10 -4.79
C THR A 59 -12.90 -23.24 -4.41
N ALA A 60 -12.53 -24.37 -3.80
CA ALA A 60 -11.13 -24.62 -3.49
C ALA A 60 -10.26 -24.54 -4.76
N PRO A 61 -9.09 -23.87 -4.70
CA PRO A 61 -8.22 -23.74 -5.86
C PRO A 61 -7.72 -25.11 -6.33
N ASP A 62 -7.86 -25.38 -7.62
CA ASP A 62 -7.22 -26.53 -8.26
C ASP A 62 -5.70 -26.30 -8.31
N PRO A 63 -4.87 -27.19 -7.73
CA PRO A 63 -3.42 -27.03 -7.66
C PRO A 63 -2.72 -27.02 -9.03
N THR A 64 -3.39 -27.45 -10.10
CA THR A 64 -2.82 -27.36 -11.45
C THR A 64 -2.92 -25.96 -12.04
N SER A 65 -3.94 -25.20 -11.64
CA SER A 65 -4.24 -23.86 -12.15
C SER A 65 -3.86 -22.73 -11.18
N TYR A 66 -3.76 -23.06 -9.88
CA TYR A 66 -3.48 -22.10 -8.82
C TYR A 66 -2.36 -22.59 -7.91
N ARG A 67 -1.61 -21.62 -7.38
CA ARG A 67 -0.72 -21.79 -6.24
C ARG A 67 -1.26 -20.99 -5.06
N VAL A 68 -1.24 -21.59 -3.87
CA VAL A 68 -1.69 -20.93 -2.64
C VAL A 68 -0.50 -20.22 -1.97
N VAL A 69 -0.69 -18.96 -1.63
CA VAL A 69 0.28 -18.06 -0.98
C VAL A 69 -0.25 -17.70 0.40
N LEU A 70 0.61 -17.82 1.42
CA LEU A 70 0.29 -17.55 2.84
C LEU A 70 -1.02 -18.22 3.31
N ASP A 71 -1.35 -19.39 2.75
CA ASP A 71 -2.56 -20.17 3.01
C ASP A 71 -3.90 -19.47 2.69
N ALA A 72 -3.91 -18.21 2.26
CA ALA A 72 -5.13 -17.39 2.19
C ALA A 72 -5.40 -16.78 0.81
N VAL A 73 -4.44 -16.83 -0.11
CA VAL A 73 -4.55 -16.24 -1.45
C VAL A 73 -4.18 -17.29 -2.48
N ALA A 74 -5.01 -17.51 -3.50
CA ALA A 74 -4.64 -18.36 -4.63
C ALA A 74 -4.38 -17.49 -5.86
N LEU A 75 -3.18 -17.62 -6.40
CA LEU A 75 -2.70 -16.91 -7.59
C LEU A 75 -2.46 -17.91 -8.73
N PRO A 76 -2.48 -17.49 -10.00
CA PRO A 76 -2.26 -18.39 -11.14
C PRO A 76 -0.91 -19.11 -11.07
N SER A 77 -0.86 -20.40 -11.40
CA SER A 77 0.38 -21.16 -11.58
C SER A 77 0.89 -21.13 -13.02
N ALA A 78 0.00 -20.94 -13.99
CA ALA A 78 0.30 -20.94 -15.43
C ALA A 78 0.68 -19.55 -15.96
N VAL A 79 1.23 -19.52 -17.19
CA VAL A 79 1.42 -18.29 -17.95
C VAL A 79 0.05 -17.78 -18.40
N LEU A 80 -0.31 -16.58 -17.97
CA LEU A 80 -1.53 -15.92 -18.42
C LEU A 80 -1.33 -15.33 -19.81
N GLU A 81 -2.35 -15.42 -20.66
CA GLU A 81 -2.37 -14.76 -21.95
C GLU A 81 -2.87 -13.31 -21.81
N PRO A 82 -2.06 -12.29 -22.13
CA PRO A 82 -2.48 -10.90 -22.10
C PRO A 82 -3.06 -10.48 -23.47
N HIS A 83 -4.12 -9.69 -23.44
CA HIS A 83 -4.75 -9.09 -24.63
C HIS A 83 -4.73 -7.57 -24.52
N GLU A 84 -4.97 -6.84 -25.61
CA GLU A 84 -5.13 -5.38 -25.56
C GLU A 84 -6.20 -4.98 -24.55
N SER A 85 -5.89 -4.06 -23.62
CA SER A 85 -6.84 -3.64 -22.56
C SER A 85 -7.90 -2.66 -23.04
N GLY A 86 -7.70 -2.05 -24.22
CA GLY A 86 -8.44 -0.89 -24.70
C GLY A 86 -7.82 0.45 -24.28
N GLU A 87 -6.87 0.47 -23.34
CA GLU A 87 -5.98 1.62 -23.07
C GLU A 87 -4.71 1.48 -23.94
N PRO A 88 -4.33 2.49 -24.76
CA PRO A 88 -3.16 2.40 -25.61
C PRO A 88 -1.86 2.06 -24.85
N GLY A 89 -1.17 1.01 -25.31
CA GLY A 89 0.12 0.59 -24.74
C GLY A 89 -0.01 -0.20 -23.43
N TRP A 90 -1.20 -0.74 -23.14
CA TRP A 90 -1.45 -1.64 -22.02
C TRP A 90 -2.12 -2.92 -22.49
N LEU A 91 -1.65 -4.02 -21.89
CA LEU A 91 -2.23 -5.34 -22.05
C LEU A 91 -2.91 -5.74 -20.74
N PHE A 92 -4.00 -6.50 -20.84
CA PHE A 92 -4.75 -7.03 -19.73
C PHE A 92 -4.82 -8.56 -19.80
N ALA A 93 -4.50 -9.21 -18.69
CA ALA A 93 -4.66 -10.64 -18.49
C ALA A 93 -5.74 -10.88 -17.44
N LYS A 94 -6.90 -11.40 -17.87
CA LYS A 94 -8.01 -11.73 -16.98
C LYS A 94 -7.65 -12.94 -16.13
N HIS A 95 -7.82 -12.83 -14.82
CA HIS A 95 -7.72 -13.98 -13.93
C HIS A 95 -8.52 -13.78 -12.63
N GLY A 96 -9.18 -14.84 -12.17
CA GLY A 96 -9.85 -14.84 -10.88
C GLY A 96 -8.85 -14.70 -9.74
N LEU A 97 -9.17 -13.85 -8.76
CA LEU A 97 -8.47 -13.84 -7.48
C LEU A 97 -9.28 -14.67 -6.48
N LEU A 98 -8.66 -15.71 -5.92
CA LEU A 98 -9.26 -16.51 -4.86
C LEU A 98 -8.65 -16.09 -3.53
N VAL A 99 -9.49 -15.80 -2.55
CA VAL A 99 -9.05 -15.51 -1.17
C VAL A 99 -9.89 -16.26 -0.16
N ARG A 100 -9.29 -16.64 0.97
CA ARG A 100 -10.06 -17.25 2.07
C ARG A 100 -10.98 -16.22 2.73
N ALA A 101 -12.23 -16.62 2.95
CA ALA A 101 -13.13 -15.90 3.83
C ALA A 101 -12.57 -15.86 5.26
N GLY A 102 -12.81 -14.75 5.96
CA GLY A 102 -12.36 -14.53 7.33
C GLY A 102 -10.99 -13.87 7.47
N THR A 103 -10.24 -13.71 6.36
CA THR A 103 -8.86 -13.23 6.37
C THR A 103 -8.71 -11.95 5.54
N GLU A 104 -8.06 -10.94 6.10
CA GLU A 104 -7.73 -9.73 5.35
C GLU A 104 -6.51 -9.98 4.45
N VAL A 105 -6.60 -9.55 3.20
CA VAL A 105 -5.57 -9.74 2.18
C VAL A 105 -5.25 -8.41 1.53
N ALA A 106 -3.97 -8.05 1.47
CA ALA A 106 -3.49 -6.98 0.61
C ALA A 106 -2.56 -7.54 -0.46
N ILE A 107 -2.72 -7.09 -1.70
CA ILE A 107 -1.80 -7.41 -2.81
C ILE A 107 -1.33 -6.10 -3.40
N SER A 108 -0.03 -5.97 -3.63
CA SER A 108 0.53 -4.80 -4.30
C SER A 108 1.62 -5.12 -5.30
N VAL A 109 1.70 -4.29 -6.33
CA VAL A 109 2.83 -4.20 -7.25
C VAL A 109 3.97 -3.45 -6.53
N PRO A 110 5.21 -3.96 -6.55
CA PRO A 110 6.35 -3.24 -6.00
C PRO A 110 6.53 -1.83 -6.63
N PRO A 111 7.01 -0.83 -5.89
CA PRO A 111 7.11 0.56 -6.39
C PRO A 111 7.86 0.70 -7.71
N GLU A 112 8.90 -0.09 -7.94
CA GLU A 112 9.69 -0.09 -9.17
C GLU A 112 8.93 -0.58 -10.41
N TRP A 113 7.76 -1.22 -10.21
CA TRP A 113 6.85 -1.67 -11.26
C TRP A 113 5.61 -0.78 -11.43
N ALA A 114 5.40 0.23 -10.58
CA ALA A 114 4.17 1.05 -10.56
C ALA A 114 3.86 1.76 -11.90
N ALA A 115 4.89 2.07 -12.71
CA ALA A 115 4.71 2.68 -14.02
C ALA A 115 4.46 1.66 -15.16
N ALA A 116 4.71 0.38 -14.91
CA ALA A 116 4.70 -0.70 -15.90
C ALA A 116 3.60 -1.74 -15.66
N ALA A 117 3.02 -1.78 -14.45
CA ALA A 117 1.99 -2.73 -14.08
C ALA A 117 0.95 -2.13 -13.13
N ARG A 118 -0.29 -2.60 -13.29
CA ARG A 118 -1.42 -2.39 -12.40
C ARG A 118 -2.11 -3.73 -12.16
N ILE A 119 -2.89 -3.79 -11.11
CA ILE A 119 -3.76 -4.92 -10.76
C ILE A 119 -5.17 -4.39 -10.54
N GLY A 120 -6.19 -5.25 -10.59
CA GLY A 120 -7.59 -4.83 -10.55
C GLY A 120 -8.53 -5.97 -10.25
N TRP A 121 -9.32 -5.89 -9.16
CA TRP A 121 -10.42 -6.82 -8.87
C TRP A 121 -11.64 -6.10 -8.29
N GLY A 122 -12.83 -6.65 -8.55
CA GLY A 122 -14.13 -6.05 -8.24
C GLY A 122 -14.93 -5.73 -9.49
N SER A 123 -16.21 -5.35 -9.35
CA SER A 123 -17.09 -5.06 -10.48
C SER A 123 -17.94 -3.80 -10.26
N PRO A 124 -17.69 -2.69 -11.01
CA PRO A 124 -16.46 -2.43 -11.74
C PRO A 124 -15.28 -2.28 -10.76
N GLY A 125 -14.17 -2.94 -11.05
CA GLY A 125 -12.97 -2.88 -10.20
C GLY A 125 -12.05 -1.75 -10.69
N PRO A 126 -11.64 -0.80 -9.83
CA PRO A 126 -10.55 0.11 -10.17
C PRO A 126 -9.27 -0.67 -10.50
N GLU A 127 -8.42 -0.08 -11.34
CA GLU A 127 -7.04 -0.53 -11.51
C GLU A 127 -6.07 0.42 -10.80
N GLY A 128 -4.94 -0.12 -10.36
CA GLY A 128 -3.84 0.64 -9.76
C GLY A 128 -2.80 -0.30 -9.18
N THR A 129 -2.05 0.12 -8.17
CA THR A 129 -0.88 -0.66 -7.70
C THR A 129 -1.14 -1.46 -6.44
N ARG A 130 -2.27 -1.26 -5.75
CA ARG A 130 -2.59 -1.97 -4.51
C ARG A 130 -4.07 -2.25 -4.33
N ILE A 131 -4.39 -3.46 -3.91
CA ILE A 131 -5.73 -3.84 -3.44
C ILE A 131 -5.73 -4.20 -1.97
N LEU A 132 -6.90 -4.02 -1.36
CA LEU A 132 -7.28 -4.61 -0.08
C LEU A 132 -8.56 -5.41 -0.25
N VAL A 133 -8.52 -6.71 0.03
CA VAL A 133 -9.73 -7.50 0.25
C VAL A 133 -9.93 -7.60 1.77
N PRO A 134 -11.01 -7.02 2.33
CA PRO A 134 -11.26 -7.13 3.76
C PRO A 134 -11.61 -8.59 4.10
N ALA A 135 -11.61 -8.93 5.39
CA ALA A 135 -11.86 -10.28 5.87
C ALA A 135 -13.20 -10.91 5.44
N CYS A 136 -14.14 -10.17 4.86
CA CYS A 136 -15.43 -10.67 4.38
C CYS A 136 -16.17 -11.59 5.37
N ARG A 137 -16.34 -11.10 6.61
CA ARG A 137 -17.12 -11.77 7.67
C ARG A 137 -18.62 -11.72 7.33
N GLY A 138 -19.41 -12.60 7.97
CA GLY A 138 -20.88 -12.59 7.86
C GLY A 138 -21.46 -13.80 7.12
N GLY A 139 -21.19 -15.01 7.61
CA GLY A 139 -21.75 -16.26 7.07
C GLY A 139 -21.04 -16.82 5.82
N ARG A 140 -20.05 -16.09 5.30
CA ARG A 140 -19.16 -16.56 4.23
C ARG A 140 -18.13 -17.53 4.81
N SER A 141 -17.82 -18.58 4.04
CA SER A 141 -16.82 -19.57 4.40
C SER A 141 -16.13 -20.11 3.15
N GLY A 142 -14.98 -20.76 3.32
CA GLY A 142 -14.22 -21.31 2.21
C GLY A 142 -13.49 -20.24 1.40
N TRP A 143 -13.42 -20.45 0.09
CA TRP A 143 -12.75 -19.58 -0.86
C TRP A 143 -13.76 -18.66 -1.55
N LEU A 144 -13.46 -17.37 -1.56
CA LEU A 144 -14.19 -16.34 -2.29
C LEU A 144 -13.48 -16.10 -3.61
N ALA A 145 -14.22 -15.79 -4.66
CA ALA A 145 -13.66 -15.48 -5.97
C ALA A 145 -14.03 -14.07 -6.40
N PHE A 146 -13.05 -13.31 -6.88
CA PHE A 146 -13.25 -11.96 -7.39
C PHE A 146 -12.85 -11.90 -8.85
N ALA A 147 -13.69 -11.28 -9.68
CA ALA A 147 -13.38 -11.04 -11.08
C ALA A 147 -12.39 -9.87 -11.21
N GLY A 148 -11.38 -10.03 -12.07
CA GLY A 148 -10.34 -9.02 -12.24
C GLY A 148 -9.16 -9.55 -13.06
N GLY A 149 -7.99 -8.98 -12.85
CA GLY A 149 -6.77 -9.38 -13.55
C GLY A 149 -5.58 -8.45 -13.34
N TYR A 150 -4.64 -8.59 -14.26
CA TYR A 150 -3.35 -7.89 -14.28
C TYR A 150 -3.24 -7.05 -15.54
N THR A 151 -2.78 -5.80 -15.39
CA THR A 151 -2.56 -4.89 -16.52
C THR A 151 -1.09 -4.56 -16.61
N VAL A 152 -0.44 -4.83 -17.74
CA VAL A 152 1.01 -4.65 -17.93
C VAL A 152 1.31 -3.93 -19.25
N ARG A 153 2.40 -3.16 -19.31
CA ARG A 153 2.82 -2.51 -20.57
C ARG A 153 3.41 -3.49 -21.58
N LYS A 154 4.00 -4.59 -21.10
CA LYS A 154 4.65 -5.65 -21.89
C LYS A 154 4.52 -6.97 -21.14
N PRO A 155 4.56 -8.12 -21.83
CA PRO A 155 4.70 -9.43 -21.19
C PRO A 155 5.85 -9.43 -20.17
N ALA A 156 5.60 -9.95 -18.97
CA ALA A 156 6.52 -9.93 -17.85
C ALA A 156 6.25 -11.04 -16.83
N CYS A 157 7.30 -11.45 -16.11
CA CYS A 157 7.17 -12.06 -14.80
C CYS A 157 6.89 -10.94 -13.77
N LEU A 158 5.61 -10.68 -13.51
CA LEU A 158 5.15 -9.56 -12.69
C LEU A 158 5.37 -9.87 -11.19
N PRO A 159 6.28 -9.18 -10.48
CA PRO A 159 6.43 -9.38 -9.04
C PRO A 159 5.24 -8.77 -8.28
N LEU A 160 4.88 -9.43 -7.19
CA LEU A 160 3.82 -9.02 -6.27
C LEU A 160 4.28 -9.17 -4.83
N LEU A 161 3.77 -8.29 -3.98
CA LEU A 161 3.81 -8.40 -2.52
C LEU A 161 2.43 -8.82 -2.04
N VAL A 162 2.35 -9.97 -1.38
CA VAL A 162 1.11 -10.48 -0.79
C VAL A 162 1.24 -10.38 0.72
N ARG A 163 0.32 -9.66 1.35
CA ARG A 163 0.23 -9.55 2.80
C ARG A 163 -1.06 -10.14 3.31
N VAL A 164 -0.96 -11.02 4.28
CA VAL A 164 -2.06 -11.71 4.94
C VAL A 164 -1.86 -11.52 6.44
N ASP A 165 -2.74 -10.72 7.04
CA ASP A 165 -2.57 -10.23 8.42
C ASP A 165 -1.17 -9.59 8.63
N GLU A 166 -0.33 -10.19 9.48
CA GLU A 166 1.05 -9.74 9.77
C GLU A 166 2.13 -10.41 8.91
N ARG A 167 1.76 -11.39 8.06
CA ARG A 167 2.69 -12.11 7.20
C ARG A 167 2.76 -11.45 5.83
N GLU A 168 3.95 -11.37 5.26
CA GLU A 168 4.18 -10.90 3.90
C GLU A 168 5.03 -11.90 3.11
N GLU A 169 4.70 -12.09 1.84
CA GLU A 169 5.44 -12.93 0.90
C GLU A 169 5.63 -12.22 -0.44
N ARG A 170 6.87 -12.29 -0.95
CA ARG A 170 7.19 -11.90 -2.32
C ARG A 170 6.93 -13.06 -3.25
N THR A 171 6.16 -12.82 -4.29
CA THR A 171 5.83 -13.83 -5.29
C THR A 171 5.75 -13.19 -6.67
N ALA A 172 5.49 -13.97 -7.73
CA ALA A 172 5.36 -13.42 -9.07
C ALA A 172 4.28 -14.11 -9.89
N VAL A 173 3.74 -13.43 -10.90
CA VAL A 173 2.76 -13.98 -11.84
C VAL A 173 3.31 -13.88 -13.25
N SER A 174 3.26 -14.99 -13.97
CA SER A 174 3.66 -15.08 -15.36
C SER A 174 2.59 -14.44 -16.26
N VAL A 175 2.84 -13.24 -16.80
CA VAL A 175 1.92 -12.54 -17.71
C VAL A 175 2.54 -12.50 -19.11
N GLY A 176 2.07 -13.35 -20.01
CA GLY A 176 2.56 -13.49 -21.39
C GLY A 176 3.95 -14.11 -21.54
N VAL A 177 4.72 -14.21 -20.46
CA VAL A 177 6.01 -14.89 -20.40
C VAL A 177 6.15 -15.58 -19.03
N ALA A 178 6.86 -16.71 -18.99
CA ALA A 178 7.12 -17.43 -17.75
C ALA A 178 8.06 -16.66 -16.83
N CYS A 179 7.74 -16.70 -15.53
CA CYS A 179 8.73 -16.72 -14.45
C CYS A 179 9.44 -18.10 -14.45
#